data_AF-B4MAL7-F1
#
_entry.id   AF-B4MAL7-F1
#
_cell.length_a   1.000
_cell.length_b   1.000
_cell.length_c   1.000
_cell.angle_alpha   90.00
_cell.angle_beta   90.00
_cell.angle_gamma   90.00
#
_symmetry.space_group_name_H-M   'P 1'
#
loop_
_entity.id
_entity.type
_entity.pdbx_description
1 polymer ?
#
loop_
_entity_poly.entity_id
_entity_poly.type
_entity_poly.pdbx_seq_one_letter_code
_entity_poly.pdbx_strand_id
1 'polypeptide(L)'
;MLHAFVKEASAQASNWSNVTVALTSQGNFRVPIPAGDISYKQLVAMCPWENRLYALNLRGEHLWQLLEDAVAPMNSSLVSPISKRFLQVSGLRIIYNLMAEPGQRLVRVLVRCADCAIPEYRPLQLSQHYRLVVMEYLANGKNGFSLISDHAQELEMGPFDLDALMDYMNAIGPITAGLEQRIQFVT
;
A
#
# COMPACT_ATOMS: atom_id res chain seq x y z
N MET A 1 8.71 -1.67 2.40
CA MET A 1 8.00 -0.38 2.54
C MET A 1 7.74 -0.03 3.99
N LEU A 2 6.75 -0.61 4.68
CA LEU A 2 6.46 -0.26 6.09
C LEU A 2 7.67 -0.37 7.01
N HIS A 3 8.40 -1.49 6.92
CA HIS A 3 9.59 -1.77 7.74
C HIS A 3 10.63 -0.63 7.71
N ALA A 4 10.78 0.07 6.58
CA ALA A 4 11.73 1.17 6.44
C ALA A 4 11.39 2.43 7.26
N PHE A 5 10.14 2.55 7.73
CA PHE A 5 9.67 3.70 8.50
C PHE A 5 9.21 3.34 9.91
N VAL A 6 9.19 2.05 10.27
CA VAL A 6 8.90 1.63 11.64
C VAL A 6 10.06 2.11 12.51
N LYS A 7 9.81 3.17 13.28
CA LYS A 7 10.71 3.60 14.36
C LYS A 7 10.39 2.73 15.57
N GLU A 8 11.40 2.36 16.35
CA GLU A 8 11.18 1.64 17.61
C GLU A 8 10.15 2.39 18.46
N ALA A 9 9.08 1.70 18.86
CA ALA A 9 8.08 2.28 19.73
C ALA A 9 8.75 2.63 21.07
N SER A 10 8.76 3.90 21.43
CA SER A 10 9.19 4.33 22.77
C SER A 10 8.32 3.62 23.81
N ALA A 11 8.92 3.15 24.90
CA ALA A 11 8.22 2.50 26.02
C ALA A 11 7.11 3.37 26.66
N GLN A 12 7.04 4.66 26.29
CA GLN A 12 6.04 5.63 26.75
C GLN A 12 4.96 5.96 25.70
N ALA A 13 5.07 5.45 24.46
CA ALA A 13 4.09 5.70 23.41
C ALA A 13 2.90 4.73 23.53
N SER A 14 1.66 5.25 23.46
CA SER A 14 0.45 4.42 23.29
C SER A 14 0.40 3.72 21.92
N ASN A 15 1.24 4.17 20.98
CA ASN A 15 1.28 3.69 19.61
C ASN A 15 2.38 2.64 19.46
N TRP A 16 2.02 1.45 18.98
CA TRP A 16 2.98 0.38 18.69
C TRP A 16 3.75 0.60 17.37
N SER A 17 3.25 1.48 16.50
CA SER A 17 3.92 1.89 15.26
C SER A 17 3.52 3.31 14.88
N ASN A 18 4.43 4.05 14.27
CA ASN A 18 4.17 5.37 13.67
C ASN A 18 3.47 5.26 12.30
N VAL A 19 3.59 4.12 11.61
CA VAL A 19 2.96 3.90 10.30
C VAL A 19 2.52 2.45 10.15
N THR A 20 1.29 2.25 9.69
CA THR A 20 0.70 0.92 9.60
C THR A 20 0.21 0.55 8.21
N VAL A 21 0.07 1.54 7.31
CA VAL A 21 -0.46 1.39 5.95
C VAL A 21 0.60 1.65 4.89
N ALA A 22 0.64 0.84 3.83
CA ALA A 22 1.44 1.14 2.64
C ALA A 22 0.66 0.80 1.37
N LEU A 23 0.89 1.58 0.32
CA LEU A 23 0.29 1.41 -1.00
C LEU A 23 1.39 1.38 -2.07
N THR A 24 1.27 0.45 -3.02
CA THR A 24 2.19 0.34 -4.16
C THR A 24 1.42 -0.01 -5.43
N SER A 25 1.79 0.58 -6.56
CA SER A 25 1.14 0.28 -7.84
C SER A 25 1.67 -1.02 -8.44
N GLN A 26 0.83 -1.75 -9.17
CA GLN A 26 1.28 -2.96 -9.88
C GLN A 26 2.42 -2.68 -10.88
N GLY A 27 2.42 -1.49 -11.50
CA GLY A 27 3.44 -1.09 -12.48
C GLY A 27 4.87 -1.05 -11.92
N ASN A 28 5.01 -1.01 -10.60
CA ASN A 28 6.30 -1.05 -9.91
C ASN A 28 7.04 -2.38 -10.11
N PHE A 29 6.30 -3.50 -10.24
CA PHE A 29 6.87 -4.83 -10.37
C PHE A 29 6.78 -5.33 -11.82
N ARG A 30 7.91 -5.74 -12.40
CA ARG A 30 8.03 -6.04 -13.85
C ARG A 30 8.07 -7.52 -14.16
N VAL A 31 8.74 -8.31 -13.32
CA VAL A 31 8.91 -9.75 -13.50
C VAL A 31 8.78 -10.46 -12.15
N PRO A 32 8.23 -11.69 -12.12
CA PRO A 32 8.22 -12.49 -10.90
C PRO A 32 9.64 -12.93 -10.52
N ILE A 33 9.86 -13.17 -9.23
CA ILE A 33 11.09 -13.78 -8.71
C ILE A 33 10.83 -15.28 -8.52
N PRO A 34 11.66 -16.17 -9.10
CA PRO A 34 11.52 -17.61 -8.89
C PRO A 34 11.85 -17.99 -7.44
N ALA A 35 11.30 -19.12 -6.97
CA ALA A 35 11.62 -19.65 -5.65
C ALA A 35 13.11 -20.04 -5.55
N GLY A 36 13.71 -19.82 -4.38
CA GLY A 36 15.10 -20.12 -4.09
C GLY A 36 15.88 -18.88 -3.65
N ASP A 37 17.20 -18.92 -3.80
CA ASP A 37 18.07 -17.80 -3.45
C ASP A 37 17.79 -16.60 -4.34
N ILE A 38 17.63 -15.44 -3.70
CA ILE A 38 17.30 -14.20 -4.40
C ILE A 38 18.56 -13.36 -4.57
N SER A 39 18.94 -13.15 -5.83
CA SER A 39 20.09 -12.33 -6.20
C SER A 39 19.71 -10.87 -6.43
N TYR A 40 20.68 -9.97 -6.26
CA TYR A 40 20.52 -8.55 -6.57
C TYR A 40 20.02 -8.30 -8.00
N LYS A 41 20.54 -9.05 -8.98
CA LYS A 41 20.11 -8.96 -10.39
C LYS A 41 18.62 -9.21 -10.56
N GLN A 42 18.05 -10.17 -9.82
CA GLN A 42 16.62 -10.46 -9.88
C GLN A 42 15.80 -9.34 -9.23
N LEU A 43 16.29 -8.75 -8.13
CA LEU A 43 15.62 -7.63 -7.47
C LEU A 43 15.55 -6.40 -8.38
N VAL A 44 16.67 -6.04 -9.03
CA VAL A 44 16.71 -4.94 -10.00
C VAL A 44 15.80 -5.23 -11.20
N ALA A 45 15.81 -6.46 -11.73
CA ALA A 45 14.91 -6.83 -12.83
C ALA A 45 13.43 -6.71 -12.44
N MET A 46 13.08 -7.08 -11.21
CA MET A 46 11.72 -6.97 -10.69
C MET A 46 11.29 -5.51 -10.48
N CYS A 47 12.13 -4.66 -9.91
CA CYS A 47 11.79 -3.28 -9.52
C CYS A 47 12.85 -2.27 -10.02
N PRO A 48 12.91 -1.97 -11.33
CA PRO A 48 13.99 -1.21 -11.96
C PRO A 48 13.80 0.32 -11.91
N TRP A 49 13.09 0.85 -10.92
CA TRP A 49 12.63 2.25 -10.92
C TRP A 49 13.41 3.16 -10.00
N GLU A 50 14.10 2.60 -8.99
CA GLU A 50 14.86 3.36 -7.99
C GLU A 50 14.01 4.47 -7.33
N ASN A 51 12.73 4.17 -7.04
CA ASN A 51 11.88 5.16 -6.39
C ASN A 51 12.31 5.35 -4.95
N ARG A 52 12.27 6.60 -4.45
CA ARG A 52 12.28 6.84 -3.01
C ARG A 52 10.95 6.44 -2.39
N LEU A 53 10.98 6.00 -1.14
CA LEU A 53 9.78 5.85 -0.34
C LEU A 53 9.47 7.16 0.39
N TYR A 54 8.18 7.48 0.51
CA TYR A 54 7.67 8.61 1.29
C TYR A 54 6.63 8.13 2.28
N ALA A 55 6.75 8.56 3.54
CA ALA A 55 5.66 8.49 4.49
C ALA A 55 4.89 9.82 4.46
N LEU A 56 3.57 9.76 4.41
CA LEU A 56 2.69 10.93 4.33
C LEU A 56 1.40 10.70 5.11
N ASN A 57 0.73 11.79 5.50
CA ASN A 57 -0.60 11.74 6.09
C ASN A 57 -1.65 12.00 5.01
N LEU A 58 -2.68 11.16 4.98
CA LEU A 58 -3.82 11.34 4.08
C LEU A 58 -5.12 11.15 4.87
N ARG A 59 -6.09 12.03 4.64
CA ARG A 59 -7.41 11.93 5.26
C ARG A 59 -8.17 10.71 4.69
N GLY A 60 -8.96 10.05 5.53
CA GLY A 60 -9.67 8.82 5.20
C GLY A 60 -10.59 8.93 4.00
N GLU A 61 -11.21 10.10 3.78
CA GLU A 61 -12.02 10.38 2.58
C GLU A 61 -11.21 10.30 1.28
N HIS A 62 -10.00 10.86 1.25
CA HIS A 62 -9.13 10.79 0.08
C HIS A 62 -8.56 9.38 -0.11
N LEU A 63 -8.29 8.66 0.99
CA LEU A 63 -7.90 7.25 0.91
C LEU A 63 -9.04 6.37 0.36
N TRP A 64 -10.29 6.62 0.78
CA TRP A 64 -11.46 5.94 0.22
C TRP A 64 -11.58 6.21 -1.28
N GLN A 65 -11.55 7.48 -1.67
CA GLN A 65 -11.65 7.87 -3.08
C GLN A 65 -10.51 7.29 -3.93
N LEU A 66 -9.27 7.29 -3.41
CA LEU A 66 -8.11 6.70 -4.05
C LEU A 66 -8.30 5.19 -4.35
N LEU A 67 -8.88 4.46 -3.41
CA LEU A 67 -9.14 3.02 -3.54
C LEU A 67 -10.29 2.73 -4.50
N GLU A 68 -11.35 3.55 -4.51
CA GLU A 68 -12.42 3.51 -5.51
C GLU A 68 -11.88 3.73 -6.93
N ASP A 69 -11.10 4.80 -7.11
CA ASP A 69 -10.47 5.17 -8.37
C ASP A 69 -9.57 4.06 -8.94
N ALA A 70 -8.92 3.31 -8.06
CA ALA A 70 -8.02 2.22 -8.43
C ALA A 70 -8.76 1.09 -9.16
N VAL A 71 -10.05 0.88 -8.86
CA VAL A 71 -10.89 -0.18 -9.46
C VAL A 71 -11.95 0.34 -10.43
N ALA A 72 -12.19 1.64 -10.50
CA ALA A 72 -13.18 2.23 -11.41
C ALA A 72 -13.03 1.80 -12.89
N PRO A 73 -11.81 1.64 -13.47
CA PRO A 73 -11.65 1.20 -14.86
C PRO A 73 -11.88 -0.30 -15.08
N MET A 74 -12.01 -1.10 -14.02
CA MET A 74 -12.20 -2.54 -14.14
C MET A 74 -13.55 -2.85 -14.77
N ASN A 75 -13.57 -3.66 -15.82
CA ASN A 75 -14.80 -4.10 -16.46
C ASN A 75 -15.19 -5.49 -15.90
N SER A 76 -16.30 -5.54 -15.16
CA SER A 76 -16.85 -6.75 -14.54
C SER A 76 -17.30 -7.81 -15.54
N SER A 77 -17.52 -7.44 -16.80
CA SER A 77 -17.87 -8.40 -17.87
C SER A 77 -16.67 -9.13 -18.45
N LEU A 78 -15.43 -8.74 -18.10
CA LEU A 78 -14.22 -9.41 -18.55
C LEU A 78 -13.85 -10.57 -17.62
N VAL A 79 -13.32 -11.65 -18.20
CA VAL A 79 -12.79 -12.81 -17.46
C VAL A 79 -11.66 -12.40 -16.50
N SER A 80 -10.90 -11.35 -16.87
CA SER A 80 -9.85 -10.76 -16.03
C SER A 80 -9.99 -9.24 -16.05
N PRO A 81 -10.70 -8.64 -15.07
CA PRO A 81 -10.78 -7.19 -14.94
C PRO A 81 -9.41 -6.61 -14.56
N ILE A 82 -8.89 -5.68 -15.37
CA ILE A 82 -7.57 -5.08 -15.15
C ILE A 82 -7.73 -3.57 -14.95
N SER A 83 -6.96 -3.02 -14.02
CA SER A 83 -6.77 -1.57 -13.89
C SER A 83 -5.27 -1.26 -13.80
N LYS A 84 -4.80 -0.33 -14.63
CA LYS A 84 -3.44 0.19 -14.56
C LYS A 84 -3.17 1.01 -13.29
N ARG A 85 -4.23 1.38 -12.55
CA ARG A 85 -4.18 2.12 -11.29
C ARG A 85 -4.39 1.22 -10.07
N PHE A 86 -4.45 -0.10 -10.25
CA PHE A 86 -4.67 -1.01 -9.13
C PHE A 86 -3.52 -0.94 -8.12
N LEU A 87 -3.88 -0.88 -6.84
CA LEU A 87 -2.96 -0.74 -5.72
C LEU A 87 -2.86 -2.04 -4.93
N GLN A 88 -1.63 -2.51 -4.74
CA GLN A 88 -1.31 -3.49 -3.71
C GLN A 88 -1.16 -2.79 -2.37
N VAL A 89 -1.58 -3.46 -1.30
CA VAL A 89 -1.73 -2.84 0.02
C VAL A 89 -1.03 -3.63 1.12
N SER A 90 -0.61 -2.93 2.16
CA SER A 90 -0.22 -3.48 3.45
C SER A 90 -0.94 -2.71 4.56
N GLY A 91 -1.34 -3.41 5.63
CA GLY A 91 -2.10 -2.81 6.73
C GLY A 91 -3.55 -2.48 6.42
N LEU A 92 -4.06 -2.84 5.24
CA LEU A 92 -5.46 -2.71 4.85
C LEU A 92 -6.07 -4.08 4.55
N ARG A 93 -7.37 -4.21 4.81
CA ARG A 93 -8.24 -5.28 4.30
C ARG A 93 -9.40 -4.65 3.56
N ILE A 94 -9.53 -4.97 2.27
CA ILE A 94 -10.44 -4.28 1.36
C ILE A 94 -11.39 -5.29 0.72
N ILE A 95 -12.66 -4.92 0.65
CA ILE A 95 -13.70 -5.66 -0.08
C ILE A 95 -14.24 -4.77 -1.18
N TYR A 96 -14.19 -5.27 -2.40
CA TYR A 96 -14.76 -4.63 -3.58
C TYR A 96 -15.94 -5.45 -4.14
N ASN A 97 -16.96 -4.76 -4.64
CA ASN A 97 -18.01 -5.30 -5.49
C ASN A 97 -17.87 -4.70 -6.89
N LEU A 98 -17.40 -5.48 -7.88
CA LEU A 98 -17.23 -4.99 -9.25
C LEU A 98 -18.55 -4.93 -10.04
N MET A 99 -19.63 -5.55 -9.54
CA MET A 99 -20.96 -5.45 -10.13
C MET A 99 -21.63 -4.10 -9.84
N ALA A 100 -21.12 -3.34 -8.85
CA ALA A 100 -21.57 -1.99 -8.59
C ALA A 100 -21.02 -0.99 -9.63
N GLU A 101 -21.73 0.13 -9.76
CA GLU A 101 -21.33 1.23 -10.63
C GLU A 101 -19.95 1.79 -10.24
N PRO A 102 -19.12 2.23 -11.21
CA PRO A 102 -17.86 2.90 -10.90
C PRO A 102 -18.04 4.04 -9.91
N GLY A 103 -17.21 4.07 -8.85
CA GLY A 103 -17.32 5.02 -7.73
C GLY A 103 -18.18 4.53 -6.55
N GLN A 104 -18.80 3.35 -6.66
CA GLN A 104 -19.53 2.67 -5.59
C GLN A 104 -19.06 1.22 -5.40
N ARG A 105 -17.83 0.91 -5.81
CA ARG A 105 -17.32 -0.47 -5.84
C ARG A 105 -16.63 -0.86 -4.55
N LEU A 106 -16.18 0.10 -3.74
CA LEU A 106 -15.54 -0.14 -2.45
C LEU A 106 -16.62 -0.38 -1.40
N VAL A 107 -16.74 -1.62 -0.96
CA VAL A 107 -17.76 -2.02 0.04
C VAL A 107 -17.25 -1.76 1.45
N ARG A 108 -15.99 -2.10 1.72
CA ARG A 108 -15.41 -2.00 3.06
C ARG A 108 -13.91 -1.86 3.01
N VAL A 109 -13.39 -0.97 3.86
CA VAL A 109 -11.97 -0.87 4.18
C VAL A 109 -11.79 -1.02 5.68
N LEU A 110 -10.96 -1.97 6.09
CA LEU A 110 -10.44 -2.06 7.45
C LEU A 110 -8.97 -1.66 7.44
N VAL A 111 -8.59 -0.83 8.41
CA VAL A 111 -7.23 -0.31 8.59
C VAL A 111 -6.64 -0.86 9.88
N ARG A 112 -5.38 -1.27 9.84
CA ARG A 112 -4.64 -1.65 11.04
C ARG A 112 -4.36 -0.42 11.89
N CYS A 113 -4.85 -0.41 13.13
CA CYS A 113 -4.66 0.72 14.04
C CYS A 113 -3.17 0.95 14.35
N ALA A 114 -2.77 2.22 14.45
CA ALA A 114 -1.44 2.63 14.90
C ALA A 114 -1.47 3.03 16.39
N ASP A 115 -2.51 3.75 16.79
CA ASP A 115 -2.79 4.17 18.17
C ASP A 115 -3.64 3.11 18.89
N CYS A 116 -2.98 2.02 19.26
CA CYS A 116 -3.53 0.89 19.99
C CYS A 116 -2.39 0.08 20.60
N ALA A 117 -2.60 -0.53 21.77
CA ALA A 117 -1.58 -1.37 22.39
C ALA A 117 -1.34 -2.68 21.62
N ILE A 118 -2.41 -3.25 21.04
CA ILE A 118 -2.38 -4.48 20.26
C ILE A 118 -2.90 -4.19 18.85
N PRO A 119 -2.15 -4.54 17.78
CA PRO A 119 -2.57 -4.28 16.40
C PRO A 119 -3.87 -5.01 16.05
N GLU A 120 -4.90 -4.26 15.67
CA GLU A 120 -6.17 -4.79 15.18
C GLU A 120 -6.67 -4.00 13.98
N TYR A 121 -7.59 -4.60 13.23
CA TYR A 121 -8.22 -3.99 12.06
C TYR A 121 -9.53 -3.30 12.46
N ARG A 122 -9.62 -2.00 12.23
CA ARG A 122 -10.82 -1.18 12.50
C ARG A 122 -11.38 -0.59 11.20
N PRO A 123 -12.69 -0.31 11.10
CA PRO A 123 -13.25 0.37 9.93
C PRO A 123 -12.56 1.70 9.64
N LEU A 124 -12.28 1.97 8.35
CA LEU A 124 -11.77 3.26 7.90
C LEU A 124 -12.75 4.38 8.29
N GLN A 125 -12.24 5.45 8.89
CA GLN A 125 -13.00 6.63 9.28
C GLN A 125 -12.64 7.78 8.34
N LEU A 126 -13.63 8.31 7.62
CA LEU A 126 -13.40 9.31 6.58
C LEU A 126 -12.81 10.63 7.12
N SER A 127 -13.12 10.98 8.37
CA SER A 127 -12.64 12.19 9.04
C SER A 127 -11.24 12.07 9.63
N GLN A 128 -10.70 10.85 9.78
CA GLN A 128 -9.38 10.63 10.40
C GLN A 128 -8.24 10.73 9.39
N HIS A 129 -7.05 11.08 9.88
CA HIS A 129 -5.82 11.05 9.09
C HIS A 129 -5.09 9.74 9.31
N TYR A 130 -4.55 9.18 8.23
CA TYR A 130 -3.79 7.94 8.24
C TYR A 130 -2.38 8.20 7.74
N ARG A 131 -1.38 7.81 8.55
CA ARG A 131 0.01 7.76 8.11
C ARG A 131 0.19 6.57 7.18
N LEU A 132 0.69 6.81 5.98
CA LEU A 132 0.88 5.77 4.97
C LEU A 132 2.20 5.93 4.21
N VAL A 133 2.79 4.81 3.80
CA VAL A 133 4.00 4.76 2.98
C VAL A 133 3.65 4.51 1.53
N VAL A 134 4.15 5.35 0.63
CA VAL A 134 4.03 5.21 -0.82
C VAL A 134 5.38 5.39 -1.49
N MET A 135 5.49 5.00 -2.75
CA MET A 135 6.63 5.36 -3.60
C MET A 135 6.52 6.80 -4.09
N GLU A 136 7.65 7.41 -4.40
CA GLU A 136 7.78 8.76 -4.97
C GLU A 136 6.86 8.98 -6.18
N TYR A 137 6.76 7.99 -7.07
CA TYR A 137 5.87 8.03 -8.22
C TYR A 137 4.41 8.33 -7.85
N LEU A 138 3.90 7.72 -6.77
CA LEU A 138 2.55 7.95 -6.26
C LEU A 138 2.46 9.28 -5.51
N ALA A 139 3.46 9.61 -4.69
CA ALA A 139 3.51 10.87 -3.95
C ALA A 139 3.47 12.10 -4.87
N ASN A 140 4.11 12.01 -6.04
CA ASN A 140 4.15 13.04 -7.07
C ASN A 140 2.93 13.02 -8.02
N GLY A 141 1.87 12.28 -7.67
CA GLY A 141 0.60 12.29 -8.39
C GLY A 141 0.60 11.67 -9.79
N LYS A 142 1.62 10.87 -10.14
CA LYS A 142 1.72 10.24 -11.46
C LYS A 142 0.59 9.22 -11.67
N ASN A 143 0.31 8.81 -12.92
CA ASN A 143 -0.76 7.83 -13.25
C ASN A 143 -2.15 8.15 -12.67
N GLY A 144 -2.48 9.44 -12.53
CA GLY A 144 -3.76 9.89 -11.98
C GLY A 144 -3.85 9.83 -10.46
N PHE A 145 -2.74 9.76 -9.73
CA PHE A 145 -2.74 9.76 -8.27
C PHE A 145 -2.68 11.18 -7.66
N SER A 146 -3.23 12.19 -8.35
CA SER A 146 -3.18 13.58 -7.90
C SER A 146 -3.83 13.80 -6.54
N LEU A 147 -4.81 12.98 -6.17
CA LEU A 147 -5.37 12.95 -4.80
C LEU A 147 -4.29 12.84 -3.71
N ILE A 148 -3.19 12.13 -3.99
CA ILE A 148 -2.05 12.06 -3.08
C ILE A 148 -1.27 13.36 -3.11
N SER A 149 -0.84 13.85 -4.28
CA SER A 149 -0.03 15.08 -4.37
C SER A 149 -0.75 16.31 -3.85
N ASP A 150 -2.08 16.37 -4.00
CA ASP A 150 -2.89 17.55 -3.72
C ASP A 150 -3.32 17.61 -2.25
N HIS A 151 -3.38 16.46 -1.55
CA HIS A 151 -3.91 16.37 -0.18
C HIS A 151 -2.96 15.73 0.83
N ALA A 152 -1.80 15.21 0.41
CA ALA A 152 -0.81 14.67 1.32
C ALA A 152 -0.23 15.75 2.24
N GLN A 153 -0.06 15.39 3.51
CA GLN A 153 0.53 16.24 4.53
C GLN A 153 1.73 15.55 5.18
N GLU A 154 2.60 16.33 5.84
CA GLU A 154 3.74 15.81 6.61
C GLU A 154 4.63 14.82 5.84
N LEU A 155 5.00 15.14 4.60
CA LEU A 155 5.84 14.26 3.80
C LEU A 155 7.21 14.04 4.47
N GLU A 156 7.55 12.78 4.69
CA GLU A 156 8.84 12.34 5.22
C GLU A 156 9.51 11.47 4.17
N MET A 157 10.65 11.92 3.69
CA MET A 157 11.47 11.18 2.73
C MET A 157 12.17 10.01 3.43
N GLY A 158 12.15 8.84 2.81
CA GLY A 158 12.85 7.65 3.27
C GLY A 158 13.89 7.12 2.27
N PRO A 159 14.32 5.87 2.48
CA PRO A 159 15.30 5.21 1.60
C PRO A 159 14.70 4.89 0.22
N PHE A 160 15.56 4.41 -0.67
CA PHE A 160 15.12 3.83 -1.93
C PHE A 160 14.33 2.54 -1.70
N ASP A 161 13.40 2.25 -2.60
CA ASP A 161 12.50 1.10 -2.55
C ASP A 161 13.25 -0.24 -2.56
N LEU A 162 14.30 -0.35 -3.37
CA LEU A 162 15.14 -1.54 -3.47
C LEU A 162 15.96 -1.77 -2.20
N ASP A 163 16.57 -0.73 -1.64
CA ASP A 163 17.30 -0.80 -0.37
C ASP A 163 16.37 -1.23 0.76
N ALA A 164 15.20 -0.60 0.88
CA ALA A 164 14.18 -0.96 1.85
C ALA A 164 13.66 -2.41 1.71
N LEU A 165 13.64 -2.94 0.49
CA LEU A 165 13.29 -4.34 0.23
C LEU A 165 14.42 -5.27 0.67
N MET A 166 15.67 -4.96 0.31
CA MET A 166 16.83 -5.76 0.71
C MET A 166 17.00 -5.78 2.23
N ASP A 167 16.86 -4.65 2.90
CA ASP A 167 16.92 -4.55 4.37
C ASP A 167 15.85 -5.43 5.02
N TYR A 168 14.61 -5.36 4.53
CA TYR A 168 13.52 -6.20 5.02
C TYR A 168 13.80 -7.70 4.79
N MET A 169 14.34 -8.06 3.62
CA MET A 169 14.68 -9.46 3.30
C MET A 169 15.81 -9.99 4.18
N ASN A 170 16.81 -9.17 4.49
CA ASN A 170 17.89 -9.53 5.40
C ASN A 170 17.40 -9.69 6.83
N ALA A 171 16.44 -8.86 7.28
CA ALA A 171 15.90 -8.92 8.63
C ALA A 171 14.95 -10.10 8.88
N ILE A 172 14.18 -10.52 7.87
CA ILE A 172 13.08 -11.48 8.03
C ILE A 172 13.35 -12.83 7.35
N GLY A 173 14.35 -12.93 6.47
CA GLY A 173 14.61 -14.10 5.63
C GLY A 173 14.55 -15.44 6.38
N PRO A 174 13.92 -16.48 5.79
CA PRO A 174 13.41 -16.59 4.42
C PRO A 174 12.02 -15.94 4.20
N ILE A 175 11.80 -15.39 3.00
CA ILE A 175 10.49 -14.83 2.61
C ILE A 175 9.54 -15.95 2.21
N THR A 176 8.49 -16.16 3.01
CA THR A 176 7.47 -17.20 2.82
C THR A 176 6.05 -16.63 2.68
N ALA A 177 5.93 -15.32 2.49
CA ALA A 177 4.66 -14.62 2.43
C ALA A 177 3.80 -15.07 1.23
N GLY A 178 2.58 -15.54 1.51
CA GLY A 178 1.59 -15.93 0.52
C GLY A 178 0.47 -14.91 0.33
N LEU A 179 -0.60 -15.32 -0.37
CA LEU A 179 -1.80 -14.50 -0.52
C LEU A 179 -2.62 -14.49 0.78
N GLU A 180 -2.56 -13.37 1.50
CA GLU A 180 -3.26 -13.17 2.79
C GLU A 180 -4.70 -12.63 2.63
N GLN A 181 -5.24 -12.60 1.41
CA GLN A 181 -6.57 -12.06 1.10
C GLN A 181 -6.80 -10.62 1.62
N ARG A 182 -5.76 -9.77 1.53
CA ARG A 182 -5.85 -8.33 1.87
C ARG A 182 -6.84 -7.58 0.98
N ILE A 183 -7.07 -8.07 -0.24
CA ILE A 183 -8.06 -7.53 -1.18
C ILE A 183 -8.95 -8.68 -1.61
N GLN A 184 -10.26 -8.50 -1.52
CA GLN A 184 -11.26 -9.48 -1.92
C GLN A 184 -12.27 -8.84 -2.86
N PHE A 185 -12.68 -9.59 -3.88
CA PHE A 185 -13.75 -9.22 -4.78
C PHE A 185 -14.95 -10.11 -4.48
N VAL A 186 -16.08 -9.48 -4.17
CA VAL A 186 -17.37 -10.16 -4.01
C VAL A 186 -18.18 -9.96 -5.29
N THR A 187 -18.94 -10.99 -5.63
CA THR A 187 -19.93 -10.99 -6.71
C THR A 187 -21.31 -10.68 -6.17
#